data_AF-A0A164MTW5-F1
#
_entry.id   AF-A0A164MTW5-F1
#
_cell.length_a   1.000
_cell.length_b   1.000
_cell.length_c   1.000
_cell.angle_alpha   90.00
_cell.angle_beta   90.00
_cell.angle_gamma   90.00
#
_symmetry.space_group_name_H-M   'P 1'
#
loop_
_entity.id
_entity.type
_entity.pdbx_description
1 polymer ?
#
loop_
_entity_poly.entity_id
_entity_poly.type
_entity_poly.pdbx_seq_one_letter_code
_entity_poly.pdbx_strand_id
1 'polypeptide(L)'
;MSYLPAKILAGTCAGIPAGIPIWAILVGSLIAAAALLRKLVPELRVRVVNVTDPMILSGSGSHPHTLDEDAFDAVFIKDAPIHFNYHGYPIELRGLLFGRKQSEHIMIEGYKEEGTTTTPFNMLLCNNVSRYDIAIAAVRGGATKNPKVQVVADQLIAGLKHEHQKAAEYARANRIDPPETFVTPVFH
;
A
#
# COMPACT_ATOMS: atom_id res chain seq x y z
N MET A 1 22.64 -17.67 6.76
CA MET A 1 21.40 -17.38 5.99
C MET A 1 20.77 -16.12 6.56
N SER A 2 21.11 -14.96 6.01
CA SER A 2 20.57 -13.67 6.45
C SER A 2 19.11 -13.56 5.98
N TYR A 3 18.17 -13.55 6.93
CA TYR A 3 16.77 -13.20 6.67
C TYR A 3 16.74 -11.78 6.08
N LEU A 4 16.58 -11.65 4.76
CA LEU A 4 16.24 -10.37 4.15
C LEU A 4 14.80 -10.04 4.57
N PRO A 5 14.57 -8.91 5.27
CA PRO A 5 13.25 -8.61 5.81
C PRO A 5 12.25 -8.42 4.67
N ALA A 6 11.17 -9.18 4.71
CA ALA A 6 10.03 -8.98 3.84
C ALA A 6 9.25 -7.76 4.32
N LYS A 7 8.92 -6.85 3.40
CA LYS A 7 8.03 -5.70 3.68
C LYS A 7 6.58 -6.09 3.63
N ILE A 8 5.72 -5.33 4.29
CA ILE A 8 4.29 -5.60 4.23
C ILE A 8 3.53 -4.45 3.61
N LEU A 9 2.78 -4.79 2.57
CA LEU A 9 1.77 -3.93 1.96
C LEU A 9 0.41 -4.41 2.43
N ALA A 10 -0.26 -3.60 3.24
CA ALA A 10 -1.55 -3.94 3.82
C ALA A 10 -2.66 -3.10 3.17
N GLY A 11 -3.68 -3.73 2.61
CA GLY A 11 -4.89 -3.05 2.11
C GLY A 11 -6.08 -3.36 3.02
N THR A 12 -6.96 -2.39 3.25
CA THR A 12 -8.21 -2.64 3.99
C THR A 12 -9.44 -2.57 3.09
N CYS A 13 -10.46 -3.38 3.37
CA CYS A 13 -11.75 -3.37 2.66
C CYS A 13 -12.91 -3.36 3.66
N ALA A 14 -13.89 -2.47 3.49
CA ALA A 14 -15.18 -2.50 4.19
C ALA A 14 -16.31 -2.60 3.15
N GLY A 15 -17.25 -3.54 3.32
CA GLY A 15 -18.16 -3.98 2.25
C GLY A 15 -19.46 -3.19 2.09
N ILE A 16 -19.88 -2.96 0.82
CA ILE A 16 -21.22 -2.58 0.26
C ILE A 16 -21.24 -3.04 -1.26
N PRO A 17 -22.35 -3.13 -2.04
CA PRO A 17 -22.30 -3.57 -3.45
C PRO A 17 -22.63 -2.52 -4.55
N ALA A 18 -22.14 -2.83 -5.77
CA ALA A 18 -22.46 -2.37 -7.14
C ALA A 18 -21.67 -1.18 -7.78
N GLY A 19 -21.09 -1.42 -8.98
CA GLY A 19 -20.00 -0.66 -9.62
C GLY A 19 -18.63 -1.29 -9.29
N ILE A 20 -17.52 -1.07 -10.03
CA ILE A 20 -16.19 -1.42 -9.48
C ILE A 20 -15.98 -0.47 -8.30
N PRO A 21 -16.10 -0.94 -7.05
CA PRO A 21 -16.06 -0.05 -5.91
C PRO A 21 -14.63 0.49 -5.77
N ILE A 22 -14.48 1.71 -5.25
CA ILE A 22 -13.15 2.34 -5.07
C ILE A 22 -12.21 1.42 -4.26
N TRP A 23 -12.72 0.65 -3.29
CA TRP A 23 -11.90 -0.33 -2.56
C TRP A 23 -11.35 -1.46 -3.45
N ALA A 24 -12.07 -1.88 -4.49
CA ALA A 24 -11.57 -2.93 -5.41
C ALA A 24 -10.42 -2.38 -6.25
N ILE A 25 -10.47 -1.09 -6.61
CA ILE A 25 -9.39 -0.40 -7.30
C ILE A 25 -8.18 -0.19 -6.37
N LEU A 26 -8.44 0.10 -5.09
CA LEU A 26 -7.41 0.21 -4.06
C LEU A 26 -6.66 -1.12 -3.87
N VAL A 27 -7.39 -2.23 -3.68
CA VAL A 27 -6.81 -3.57 -3.56
C VAL A 27 -6.10 -3.98 -4.86
N GLY A 28 -6.69 -3.68 -6.03
CA GLY A 28 -6.05 -3.88 -7.32
C GLY A 28 -4.73 -3.11 -7.45
N SER A 29 -4.66 -1.87 -6.95
CA SER A 29 -3.44 -1.06 -6.93
C SER A 29 -2.37 -1.65 -6.02
N LEU A 30 -2.75 -2.26 -4.89
CA LEU A 30 -1.84 -2.98 -4.00
C LEU A 30 -1.17 -4.16 -4.72
N ILE A 31 -1.97 -4.97 -5.42
CA ILE A 31 -1.50 -6.13 -6.17
C ILE A 31 -0.63 -5.69 -7.35
N ALA A 32 -1.03 -4.64 -8.06
CA ALA A 32 -0.26 -4.05 -9.15
C ALA A 32 1.10 -3.50 -8.67
N ALA A 33 1.14 -2.84 -7.51
CA ALA A 33 2.38 -2.37 -6.89
C ALA A 33 3.32 -3.55 -6.57
N ALA A 34 2.81 -4.62 -5.98
CA ALA A 34 3.61 -5.82 -5.70
C ALA A 34 4.19 -6.43 -6.97
N ALA A 35 3.41 -6.50 -8.06
CA ALA A 35 3.87 -6.98 -9.36
C ALA A 35 4.95 -6.06 -9.98
N LEU A 36 4.79 -4.73 -9.88
CA LEU A 36 5.79 -3.77 -10.32
C LEU A 36 7.10 -3.94 -9.55
N LEU A 37 7.04 -4.02 -8.21
CA LEU A 37 8.22 -4.18 -7.36
C LEU A 37 8.97 -5.47 -7.66
N ARG A 38 8.26 -6.57 -7.93
CA ARG A 38 8.88 -7.85 -8.30
C ARG A 38 9.73 -7.74 -9.58
N LYS A 39 9.31 -6.93 -10.54
CA LYS A 39 10.04 -6.70 -11.80
C LYS A 39 11.19 -5.70 -11.62
N LEU A 40 10.93 -4.60 -10.94
CA LEU A 40 11.86 -3.48 -10.82
C LEU A 40 12.96 -3.72 -9.76
N VAL A 41 12.65 -4.46 -8.71
CA VAL A 41 13.52 -4.62 -7.53
C VAL A 41 13.38 -6.04 -6.97
N PRO A 42 13.85 -7.08 -7.68
CA PRO A 42 13.66 -8.47 -7.25
C PRO A 42 14.33 -8.82 -5.91
N GLU A 43 15.36 -8.05 -5.51
CA GLU A 43 16.02 -8.14 -4.20
C GLU A 43 15.12 -7.67 -3.04
N LEU A 44 13.99 -7.01 -3.36
CA LEU A 44 13.03 -6.59 -2.39
C LEU A 44 11.92 -7.63 -2.20
N ARG A 45 11.92 -8.30 -1.05
CA ARG A 45 10.83 -9.19 -0.66
C ARG A 45 9.65 -8.39 -0.11
N VAL A 46 8.45 -8.69 -0.60
CA VAL A 46 7.20 -8.06 -0.17
C VAL A 46 6.19 -9.15 0.16
N ARG A 47 5.45 -8.96 1.24
CA ARG A 47 4.27 -9.70 1.66
C ARG A 47 3.09 -8.75 1.51
N VAL A 48 2.03 -9.23 0.87
CA VAL A 48 0.79 -8.48 0.73
C VAL A 48 -0.20 -9.05 1.73
N VAL A 49 -0.82 -8.18 2.53
CA VAL A 49 -1.84 -8.54 3.52
C VAL A 49 -3.13 -7.82 3.17
N ASN A 50 -4.23 -8.55 3.06
CA ASN A 50 -5.55 -7.96 2.91
C ASN A 50 -6.28 -8.03 4.25
N VAL A 51 -6.74 -6.88 4.74
CA VAL A 51 -7.43 -6.73 6.02
C VAL A 51 -8.88 -6.37 5.75
N THR A 52 -9.78 -7.33 5.88
CA THR A 52 -11.21 -7.12 5.64
C THR A 52 -11.95 -6.58 6.86
N ASP A 53 -11.39 -6.74 8.05
CA ASP A 53 -11.93 -6.22 9.29
C ASP A 53 -10.85 -5.41 10.02
N PRO A 54 -10.90 -4.07 9.97
CA PRO A 54 -9.92 -3.22 10.66
C PRO A 54 -9.98 -3.34 12.18
N MET A 55 -11.08 -3.78 12.78
CA MET A 55 -11.22 -3.84 14.25
C MET A 55 -10.25 -4.85 14.88
N ILE A 56 -9.85 -5.87 14.12
CA ILE A 56 -8.87 -6.87 14.56
C ILE A 56 -7.48 -6.26 14.84
N LEU A 57 -7.17 -5.11 14.23
CA LEU A 57 -5.87 -4.44 14.34
C LEU A 57 -5.71 -3.65 15.64
N SER A 58 -6.81 -3.42 16.35
CA SER A 58 -6.84 -2.58 17.54
C SER A 58 -5.91 -3.09 18.66
N GLY A 59 -5.49 -2.27 19.63
CA GLY A 59 -4.63 -2.75 20.72
C GLY A 59 -5.27 -3.90 21.54
N SER A 60 -4.46 -4.81 22.10
CA SER A 60 -5.00 -5.96 22.83
C SER A 60 -5.99 -5.54 23.93
N GLY A 61 -7.20 -6.10 23.90
CA GLY A 61 -8.28 -5.82 24.87
C GLY A 61 -9.29 -4.73 24.48
N SER A 62 -9.13 -4.03 23.35
CA SER A 62 -10.11 -3.01 22.91
C SER A 62 -11.33 -3.57 22.19
N HIS A 63 -11.25 -4.77 21.58
CA HIS A 63 -12.38 -5.42 20.94
C HIS A 63 -12.33 -6.96 21.14
N PRO A 64 -13.47 -7.67 21.22
CA PRO A 64 -13.50 -9.11 21.53
C PRO A 64 -12.70 -10.02 20.59
N HIS A 65 -12.47 -9.60 19.34
CA HIS A 65 -11.79 -10.39 18.32
C HIS A 65 -10.45 -9.78 17.88
N THR A 66 -9.92 -8.84 18.65
CA THR A 66 -8.62 -8.23 18.39
C THR A 66 -7.51 -9.30 18.33
N LEU A 67 -6.59 -9.17 17.38
CA LEU A 67 -5.39 -10.02 17.35
C LEU A 67 -4.54 -9.77 18.59
N ASP A 68 -4.09 -10.82 19.27
CA ASP A 68 -3.02 -10.66 20.25
C ASP A 68 -1.71 -10.20 19.57
N GLU A 69 -0.70 -9.85 20.38
CA GLU A 69 0.56 -9.33 19.86
C GLU A 69 1.31 -10.36 18.99
N ASP A 70 1.26 -11.64 19.35
CA ASP A 70 1.99 -12.69 18.62
C ASP A 70 1.34 -12.98 17.26
N ALA A 71 0.01 -12.98 17.19
CA ALA A 71 -0.76 -13.10 15.96
C ALA A 71 -0.57 -11.87 15.07
N PHE A 72 -0.52 -10.66 15.65
CA PHE A 72 -0.19 -9.45 14.91
C PHE A 72 1.22 -9.54 14.31
N ASP A 73 2.23 -9.89 15.11
CA ASP A 73 3.62 -10.04 14.65
C ASP A 73 3.77 -11.15 13.58
N ALA A 74 2.97 -12.22 13.66
CA ALA A 74 2.97 -13.29 12.66
C ALA A 74 2.46 -12.79 11.30
N VAL A 75 1.42 -11.96 11.29
CA VAL A 75 0.87 -11.35 10.07
C VAL A 75 1.79 -10.25 9.57
N PHE A 76 2.14 -9.30 10.44
CA PHE A 76 2.78 -8.03 10.12
C PHE A 76 4.32 -8.01 10.24
N ILE A 77 4.94 -9.16 10.54
CA ILE A 77 6.39 -9.36 10.70
C ILE A 77 7.01 -8.35 11.65
N LYS A 78 7.45 -8.84 12.80
CA LYS A 78 8.18 -8.03 13.78
C LYS A 78 9.33 -7.23 13.15
N ASP A 79 9.46 -5.96 13.54
CA ASP A 79 10.51 -5.01 13.12
C ASP A 79 10.59 -4.69 11.61
N ALA A 80 9.61 -5.17 10.83
CA ALA A 80 9.51 -4.86 9.40
C ALA A 80 8.76 -3.53 9.17
N PRO A 81 9.16 -2.72 8.18
CA PRO A 81 8.37 -1.59 7.72
C PRO A 81 7.03 -2.06 7.15
N ILE A 82 5.94 -1.45 7.62
CA ILE A 82 4.57 -1.74 7.21
C ILE A 82 3.98 -0.49 6.56
N HIS A 83 3.41 -0.65 5.38
CA HIS A 83 2.66 0.40 4.70
C HIS A 83 1.21 -0.02 4.55
N PHE A 84 0.32 0.65 5.28
CA PHE A 84 -1.12 0.52 5.12
C PHE A 84 -1.61 1.48 4.04
N ASN A 85 -2.33 0.92 3.08
CA ASN A 85 -3.14 1.67 2.13
C ASN A 85 -4.61 1.52 2.53
N TYR A 86 -5.18 2.58 3.10
CA TYR A 86 -6.47 2.59 3.78
C TYR A 86 -7.54 3.30 2.95
N HIS A 87 -8.74 2.74 2.86
CA HIS A 87 -9.82 3.35 2.07
C HIS A 87 -10.45 4.59 2.74
N GLY A 88 -10.36 4.69 4.07
CA GLY A 88 -10.87 5.82 4.85
C GLY A 88 -9.78 6.81 5.25
N TYR A 89 -10.02 7.58 6.30
CA TYR A 89 -9.06 8.57 6.78
C TYR A 89 -7.92 7.91 7.58
N PRO A 90 -6.64 8.23 7.31
CA PRO A 90 -5.50 7.65 8.04
C PRO A 90 -5.54 7.83 9.56
N ILE A 91 -6.20 8.89 10.05
CA ILE A 91 -6.33 9.17 11.49
C ILE A 91 -7.15 8.11 12.22
N GLU A 92 -8.17 7.54 11.56
CA GLU A 92 -9.04 6.49 12.12
C GLU A 92 -8.23 5.21 12.36
N LEU A 93 -7.49 4.78 11.33
CA LEU A 93 -6.65 3.58 11.42
C LEU A 93 -5.51 3.78 12.43
N ARG A 94 -4.94 4.98 12.51
CA ARG A 94 -3.93 5.32 13.51
C ARG A 94 -4.48 5.22 14.93
N GLY A 95 -5.74 5.63 15.14
CA GLY A 95 -6.43 5.49 16.42
C GLY A 95 -6.61 4.01 16.81
N LEU A 96 -6.98 3.15 15.85
CA LEU A 96 -7.07 1.70 16.09
C LEU A 96 -5.72 1.10 16.46
N LEU A 97 -4.67 1.41 15.72
CA LEU A 97 -3.32 0.88 15.94
C LEU A 97 -2.63 1.45 17.20
N PHE A 98 -3.27 2.37 17.91
CA PHE A 98 -2.73 2.92 19.15
C PHE A 98 -2.49 1.80 20.17
N GLY A 99 -1.31 1.83 20.81
CA GLY A 99 -0.91 0.82 21.78
C GLY A 99 -0.23 -0.43 21.18
N ARG A 100 -0.19 -0.60 19.85
CA ARG A 100 0.61 -1.66 19.22
C ARG A 100 2.10 -1.37 19.32
N LYS A 101 2.89 -2.40 19.66
CA LYS A 101 4.35 -2.28 19.82
C LYS A 101 5.07 -1.85 18.54
N GLN A 102 4.59 -2.29 17.38
CA GLN A 102 5.20 -2.01 16.07
C GLN A 102 4.82 -0.65 15.47
N SER A 103 4.12 0.22 16.21
CA SER A 103 3.57 1.47 15.68
C SER A 103 4.60 2.42 15.04
N GLU A 104 5.87 2.37 15.48
CA GLU A 104 6.97 3.14 14.90
C GLU A 104 7.38 2.71 13.48
N HIS A 105 6.99 1.50 13.06
CA HIS A 105 7.29 0.97 11.72
C HIS A 105 6.10 1.07 10.77
N ILE A 106 4.99 1.65 11.23
CA ILE A 106 3.75 1.74 10.47
C ILE A 106 3.64 3.12 9.80
N MET A 107 3.58 3.08 8.48
CA MET A 107 3.16 4.21 7.64
C MET A 107 1.74 3.95 7.14
N ILE A 108 0.90 4.98 7.16
CA ILE A 108 -0.50 4.88 6.74
C ILE A 108 -0.76 5.98 5.73
N GLU A 109 -1.21 5.59 4.54
CA GLU A 109 -1.80 6.48 3.55
C GLU A 109 -3.26 6.08 3.36
N GLY A 110 -4.08 7.03 2.92
CA GLY A 110 -5.51 6.83 2.75
C GLY A 110 -6.19 8.04 2.14
N TYR A 111 -7.50 8.16 2.31
CA TYR A 111 -8.25 9.28 1.77
C TYR A 111 -7.84 10.61 2.41
N LYS A 112 -7.57 11.61 1.57
CA LYS A 112 -7.12 12.97 1.95
C LYS A 112 -8.07 14.07 1.49
N GLU A 113 -9.26 13.72 0.98
CA GLU A 113 -10.17 14.68 0.32
C GLU A 113 -9.58 15.35 -0.92
N GLU A 114 -8.56 14.73 -1.51
CA GLU A 114 -7.94 15.23 -2.72
C GLU A 114 -8.59 14.58 -3.94
N GLY A 115 -9.06 15.43 -4.87
CA GLY A 115 -9.70 14.98 -6.10
C GLY A 115 -10.98 15.76 -6.41
N THR A 116 -11.31 15.79 -7.70
CA THR A 116 -12.51 16.45 -8.22
C THR A 116 -13.25 15.47 -9.13
N THR A 117 -14.08 15.95 -10.06
CA THR A 117 -14.57 15.11 -11.15
C THR A 117 -13.42 14.66 -12.05
N THR A 118 -12.87 13.48 -11.77
CA THR A 118 -11.74 12.87 -12.49
C THR A 118 -11.93 11.36 -12.63
N THR A 119 -10.96 10.69 -13.27
CA THR A 119 -10.98 9.25 -13.52
C THR A 119 -10.66 8.44 -12.25
N PRO A 120 -11.13 7.19 -12.15
CA PRO A 120 -10.95 6.38 -10.94
C PRO A 120 -9.49 6.19 -10.52
N PHE A 121 -8.56 5.93 -11.44
CA PHE A 121 -7.15 5.78 -11.06
C PHE A 121 -6.50 7.13 -10.74
N ASN A 122 -6.88 8.21 -11.42
CA ASN A 122 -6.42 9.55 -11.06
C ASN A 122 -6.88 9.97 -9.64
N MET A 123 -8.05 9.53 -9.18
CA MET A 123 -8.46 9.71 -7.78
C MET A 123 -7.48 9.06 -6.80
N LEU A 124 -6.91 7.88 -7.14
CA LEU A 124 -5.91 7.24 -6.28
C LEU A 124 -4.56 7.98 -6.32
N LEU A 125 -4.15 8.51 -7.48
CA LEU A 125 -2.95 9.34 -7.61
C LEU A 125 -3.05 10.59 -6.73
N CYS A 126 -4.20 11.29 -6.77
CA CYS A 126 -4.44 12.49 -5.96
C CYS A 126 -4.35 12.22 -4.44
N ASN A 127 -4.74 11.03 -3.98
CA ASN A 127 -4.73 10.68 -2.56
C ASN A 127 -3.45 9.96 -2.11
N ASN A 128 -2.43 9.81 -2.97
CA ASN A 128 -1.21 9.04 -2.70
C ASN A 128 -1.45 7.56 -2.35
N VAL A 129 -2.48 6.96 -2.92
CA VAL A 129 -2.88 5.56 -2.67
C VAL A 129 -2.80 4.71 -3.94
N SER A 130 -2.16 5.23 -4.99
CA SER A 130 -1.98 4.52 -6.25
C SER A 130 -0.92 3.43 -6.16
N ARG A 131 -0.87 2.57 -7.18
CA ARG A 131 0.18 1.54 -7.30
C ARG A 131 1.61 2.11 -7.24
N TYR A 132 1.80 3.35 -7.71
CA TYR A 132 3.12 4.00 -7.74
C TYR A 132 3.49 4.53 -6.36
N ASP A 133 2.55 5.12 -5.64
CA ASP A 133 2.77 5.60 -4.27
C ASP A 133 3.09 4.44 -3.34
N ILE A 134 2.32 3.35 -3.42
CA ILE A 134 2.56 2.11 -2.68
C ILE A 134 3.96 1.56 -2.98
N ALA A 135 4.35 1.53 -4.27
CA ALA A 135 5.68 1.05 -4.66
C ALA A 135 6.80 1.96 -4.14
N ILE A 136 6.63 3.28 -4.18
CA ILE A 136 7.58 4.26 -3.62
C ILE A 136 7.71 4.07 -2.11
N ALA A 137 6.59 3.98 -1.39
CA ALA A 137 6.56 3.76 0.05
C ALA A 137 7.24 2.43 0.41
N ALA A 138 6.98 1.39 -0.38
CA ALA A 138 7.69 0.14 -0.27
C ALA A 138 9.19 0.39 -0.41
N VAL A 139 9.69 0.85 -1.56
CA VAL A 139 11.13 1.07 -1.83
C VAL A 139 11.82 1.80 -0.68
N ARG A 140 11.27 2.96 -0.28
CA ARG A 140 11.76 3.76 0.87
C ARG A 140 11.92 2.93 2.13
N GLY A 141 10.87 2.21 2.53
CA GLY A 141 10.89 1.39 3.74
C GLY A 141 11.97 0.31 3.73
N GLY A 142 12.48 -0.15 2.59
CA GLY A 142 13.46 -1.25 2.57
C GLY A 142 14.83 -0.83 2.17
N ALA A 143 14.99 0.37 1.63
CA ALA A 143 16.27 1.03 1.68
C ALA A 143 16.76 1.12 3.13
N THR A 144 15.87 1.24 4.13
CA THR A 144 16.27 1.26 5.56
C THR A 144 16.72 -0.09 6.12
N LYS A 145 16.39 -1.21 5.46
CA LYS A 145 16.67 -2.57 5.97
C LYS A 145 17.48 -3.46 5.01
N ASN A 146 17.64 -3.06 3.75
CA ASN A 146 18.31 -3.82 2.70
C ASN A 146 19.28 -2.89 1.92
N PRO A 147 20.61 -3.03 2.15
CA PRO A 147 21.61 -2.20 1.48
C PRO A 147 21.57 -2.28 -0.05
N LYS A 148 21.23 -3.43 -0.63
CA LYS A 148 21.12 -3.56 -2.10
C LYS A 148 20.00 -2.67 -2.66
N VAL A 149 18.87 -2.62 -1.96
CA VAL A 149 17.75 -1.75 -2.33
C VAL A 149 18.11 -0.29 -2.09
N GLN A 150 18.85 0.01 -1.02
CA GLN A 150 19.29 1.37 -0.70
C GLN A 150 20.10 2.00 -1.83
N VAL A 151 21.03 1.25 -2.44
CA VAL A 151 21.89 1.73 -3.54
C VAL A 151 21.07 2.21 -4.75
N VAL A 152 19.96 1.53 -5.05
CA VAL A 152 19.13 1.82 -6.24
C VAL A 152 17.86 2.62 -5.92
N ALA A 153 17.61 2.94 -4.65
CA ALA A 153 16.34 3.48 -4.18
C ALA A 153 15.97 4.79 -4.87
N ASP A 154 16.90 5.74 -4.96
CA ASP A 154 16.62 7.06 -5.52
C ASP A 154 16.26 7.00 -7.01
N GLN A 155 17.00 6.20 -7.79
CA GLN A 155 16.71 5.98 -9.20
C GLN A 155 15.33 5.33 -9.40
N LEU A 156 15.00 4.31 -8.60
CA LEU A 156 13.71 3.63 -8.68
C LEU A 156 12.55 4.56 -8.31
N ILE A 157 12.71 5.35 -7.24
CA ILE A 157 11.70 6.32 -6.81
C ILE A 157 11.50 7.40 -7.88
N ALA A 158 12.58 7.89 -8.50
CA ALA A 158 12.47 8.84 -9.60
C ALA A 158 11.70 8.26 -10.80
N GLY A 159 11.98 7.02 -11.19
CA GLY A 159 11.25 6.31 -12.25
C GLY A 159 9.77 6.12 -11.92
N LEU A 160 9.45 5.68 -10.71
CA LEU A 160 8.06 5.52 -10.25
C LEU A 160 7.29 6.86 -10.21
N LYS A 161 7.96 7.95 -9.80
CA LYS A 161 7.37 9.30 -9.83
C LYS A 161 7.10 9.78 -11.26
N HIS A 162 7.99 9.44 -12.20
CA HIS A 162 7.79 9.75 -13.60
C HIS A 162 6.54 9.04 -14.16
N GLU A 163 6.40 7.73 -13.92
CA GLU A 163 5.21 6.98 -14.34
C GLU A 163 3.92 7.48 -13.68
N HIS A 164 4.00 7.86 -12.39
CA HIS A 164 2.89 8.52 -11.69
C HIS A 164 2.46 9.82 -12.40
N GLN A 165 3.40 10.72 -12.69
CA GLN A 165 3.11 11.99 -13.38
C GLN A 165 2.52 11.76 -14.76
N LYS A 166 3.11 10.85 -15.53
CA LYS A 166 2.63 10.47 -16.87
C LYS A 166 1.19 9.96 -16.84
N ALA A 167 0.84 9.13 -15.86
CA ALA A 167 -0.53 8.63 -15.70
C ALA A 167 -1.53 9.76 -15.36
N ALA A 168 -1.14 10.68 -14.48
CA ALA A 168 -1.97 11.84 -14.12
C ALA A 168 -2.18 12.78 -15.32
N GLU A 169 -1.12 13.04 -16.09
CA GLU A 169 -1.20 13.83 -17.32
C GLU A 169 -2.09 13.19 -18.38
N TYR A 170 -1.98 11.87 -18.56
CA TYR A 170 -2.84 11.12 -19.46
C TYR A 170 -4.31 11.22 -19.07
N ALA A 171 -4.64 11.02 -17.79
CA ALA A 171 -6.00 11.14 -17.29
C ALA A 171 -6.58 12.56 -17.49
N ARG A 172 -5.76 13.58 -17.23
CA ARG A 172 -6.15 14.99 -17.42
C ARG A 172 -6.41 15.32 -18.89
N ALA A 173 -5.57 14.83 -19.80
CA ALA A 173 -5.68 15.11 -21.22
C ALA A 173 -6.82 14.34 -21.89
N ASN A 174 -6.99 13.05 -21.55
CA ASN A 174 -7.88 12.14 -22.27
C ASN A 174 -9.22 11.88 -21.56
N ARG A 175 -9.36 12.31 -20.29
CA ARG A 175 -10.53 12.05 -19.44
C ARG A 175 -10.83 10.56 -19.23
N ILE A 176 -9.84 9.70 -19.48
CA ILE A 176 -9.86 8.26 -19.25
C ILE A 176 -8.54 7.84 -18.61
N ASP A 177 -8.55 6.78 -17.83
CA ASP A 177 -7.33 6.21 -17.28
C ASP A 177 -6.49 5.53 -18.38
N PRO A 178 -5.16 5.45 -18.23
CA PRO A 178 -4.31 4.69 -19.15
C PRO A 178 -4.83 3.25 -19.33
N PRO A 179 -4.82 2.69 -20.55
CA PRO A 179 -5.45 1.39 -20.84
C PRO A 179 -4.87 0.21 -20.03
N GLU A 180 -3.61 0.28 -19.64
CA GLU A 180 -2.92 -0.71 -18.81
C GLU A 180 -3.30 -0.66 -17.31
N THR A 181 -4.07 0.35 -16.90
CA THR A 181 -4.40 0.63 -15.49
C THR A 181 -5.07 -0.55 -14.80
N PHE A 182 -6.05 -1.20 -15.44
CA PHE A 182 -6.85 -2.24 -14.80
C PHE A 182 -6.47 -3.66 -15.23
N VAL A 183 -5.32 -3.82 -15.89
CA VAL A 183 -4.81 -5.14 -16.27
C VAL A 183 -4.38 -5.90 -15.01
N THR A 184 -4.96 -7.06 -14.78
CA THR A 184 -4.59 -7.94 -13.67
C THR A 184 -3.16 -8.47 -13.89
N PRO A 185 -2.23 -8.21 -12.97
CA PRO A 185 -0.87 -8.70 -13.11
C PRO A 185 -0.80 -10.21 -12.89
N VAL A 186 0.07 -10.88 -13.65
CA VAL A 186 0.35 -12.31 -13.53
C VAL A 186 1.67 -12.53 -12.79
N PHE A 187 1.66 -13.40 -11.79
CA PHE A 187 2.84 -13.79 -11.02
C PHE A 187 3.34 -15.16 -11.53
N HIS A 188 4.38 -15.15 -12.36
CA HIS A 188 5.09 -16.38 -12.79
C HIS A 188 6.17 -16.78 -11.79
#